data_AF-A0A1B6MF85-F1
#
_entry.id   AF-A0A1B6MF85-F1
#
_cell.length_a   1.000
_cell.length_b   1.000
_cell.length_c   1.000
_cell.angle_alpha   90.00
_cell.angle_beta   90.00
_cell.angle_gamma   90.00
#
_symmetry.space_group_name_H-M   'P 1'
#
loop_
_entity.id
_entity.type
_entity.pdbx_description
1 polymer ?
#
loop_
_entity_poly.entity_id
_entity_poly.type
_entity_poly.pdbx_seq_one_letter_code
_entity_poly.pdbx_strand_id
1 'polypeptide(L)'
;VHLKEAVEKHSKNLSCLMITYPSTFGVFEEEVSDVCQLIHDHGGQVYLDGANMNAQVGLCRPGDYGSDVSHLNLHKTFCIPHGGGGPGMGPIAVKAHLAPFLPNHPVIDLFQNEESQSFGAVSAAPFGSSNILPISWAYIKMMGGAGLRKATQIAILNANYMSKLLEEHYKTLYKSPQSGLVAHEFILDIRDF
;
A
#
# COMPACT_ATOMS: atom_id res chain seq x y z
N VAL A 1 -13.25 10.23 -15.95
CA VAL A 1 -13.98 9.89 -17.21
C VAL A 1 -13.53 8.54 -17.73
N HIS A 2 -12.27 8.36 -18.15
CA HIS A 2 -11.76 7.07 -18.67
C HIS A 2 -11.95 5.86 -17.73
N LEU A 3 -11.73 6.02 -16.42
CA LEU A 3 -11.93 4.92 -15.46
C LEU A 3 -13.38 4.41 -15.46
N LYS A 4 -14.37 5.32 -15.44
CA LYS A 4 -15.80 4.97 -15.46
C LYS A 4 -16.15 4.20 -16.72
N GLU A 5 -15.72 4.69 -17.88
CA GLU A 5 -15.92 4.02 -19.17
C GLU A 5 -15.31 2.61 -19.21
N ALA A 6 -14.10 2.45 -18.67
CA ALA A 6 -13.45 1.13 -18.59
C ALA A 6 -14.22 0.17 -17.66
N VAL A 7 -14.67 0.65 -16.50
CA VAL A 7 -15.46 -0.14 -15.55
C VAL A 7 -16.79 -0.56 -16.17
N GLU A 8 -17.52 0.37 -16.80
CA GLU A 8 -18.79 0.08 -17.48
C GLU A 8 -18.61 -0.95 -18.61
N LYS A 9 -17.59 -0.75 -19.44
CA LYS A 9 -17.25 -1.67 -20.55
C LYS A 9 -16.94 -3.09 -20.06
N HIS A 10 -16.26 -3.21 -18.93
CA HIS A 10 -15.77 -4.49 -18.40
C HIS A 10 -16.62 -5.05 -17.27
N SER A 11 -17.72 -4.39 -16.87
CA SER A 11 -18.52 -4.71 -15.69
C SER A 11 -18.83 -6.19 -15.51
N LYS A 12 -19.26 -6.89 -16.57
CA LYS A 12 -19.63 -8.32 -16.49
C LYS A 12 -18.44 -9.26 -16.20
N ASN A 13 -17.22 -8.80 -16.49
CA ASN A 13 -15.98 -9.56 -16.37
C ASN A 13 -14.95 -8.85 -15.48
N LEU A 14 -15.38 -7.87 -14.67
CA LEU A 14 -14.50 -7.08 -13.82
C LEU A 14 -14.06 -7.92 -12.63
N SER A 15 -12.77 -8.25 -12.57
CA SER A 15 -12.21 -9.03 -11.47
C SER A 15 -11.73 -8.13 -10.33
N CYS A 16 -10.80 -7.22 -10.62
CA CYS A 16 -10.27 -6.30 -9.63
C CYS A 16 -9.74 -5.00 -10.23
N LEU A 17 -9.53 -4.01 -9.36
CA LEU A 17 -8.72 -2.82 -9.61
C LEU A 17 -7.48 -2.87 -8.72
N MET A 18 -6.32 -2.54 -9.29
CA MET A 18 -5.09 -2.29 -8.53
C MET A 18 -4.85 -0.79 -8.45
N ILE A 19 -4.72 -0.27 -7.23
CA ILE A 19 -4.37 1.13 -6.97
C ILE A 19 -3.18 1.22 -6.04
N THR A 20 -2.45 2.33 -6.10
CA THR A 20 -1.44 2.70 -5.10
C THR A 20 -1.92 3.97 -4.40
N TYR A 21 -1.89 3.98 -3.07
CA TYR A 21 -2.32 5.15 -2.30
C TYR A 21 -1.31 5.51 -1.18
N PRO A 22 -0.86 6.76 -1.08
CA PRO A 22 -0.91 7.79 -2.13
C PRO A 22 -0.30 7.28 -3.44
N SER A 23 -0.65 7.91 -4.57
CA SER A 23 -0.23 7.46 -5.89
C SER A 23 1.29 7.45 -6.03
N THR A 24 1.80 6.79 -7.07
CA THR A 24 3.23 6.77 -7.41
C THR A 24 3.79 8.13 -7.82
N PHE A 25 2.92 9.14 -7.95
CA PHE A 25 3.32 10.53 -8.15
C PHE A 25 3.53 11.29 -6.82
N GLY A 26 3.35 10.61 -5.68
CA GLY A 26 3.47 11.22 -4.37
C GLY A 26 2.30 12.12 -4.01
N VAL A 27 1.09 11.86 -4.50
CA VAL A 27 -0.10 12.68 -4.24
C VAL A 27 -1.23 11.83 -3.66
N PHE A 28 -1.97 12.38 -2.69
CA PHE A 28 -3.20 11.78 -2.20
C PHE A 28 -4.34 12.09 -3.18
N GLU A 29 -4.93 11.05 -3.76
CA GLU A 29 -6.16 11.19 -4.55
C GLU A 29 -7.34 11.48 -3.61
N GLU A 30 -8.15 12.47 -3.96
CA GLU A 30 -9.29 12.92 -3.13
C GLU A 30 -10.47 11.93 -3.20
N GLU A 31 -10.65 11.26 -4.34
CA GLU A 31 -11.81 10.41 -4.63
C GLU A 31 -11.52 8.91 -4.44
N VAL A 32 -10.51 8.54 -3.64
CA VAL A 32 -10.08 7.13 -3.52
C VAL A 32 -11.21 6.20 -3.04
N SER A 33 -12.06 6.66 -2.12
CA SER A 33 -13.22 5.91 -1.65
C SER A 33 -14.27 5.72 -2.75
N ASP A 34 -14.51 6.76 -3.56
CA ASP A 34 -15.45 6.71 -4.68
C ASP A 34 -14.96 5.75 -5.77
N VAL A 35 -13.63 5.71 -5.99
CA VAL A 35 -12.99 4.73 -6.87
C VAL A 35 -13.19 3.31 -6.35
N CYS A 36 -12.97 3.06 -5.06
CA CYS A 36 -13.23 1.74 -4.47
C CYS A 36 -14.70 1.33 -4.64
N GLN A 37 -15.62 2.24 -4.30
CA GLN A 37 -17.06 2.00 -4.41
C GLN A 37 -17.48 1.70 -5.85
N LEU A 38 -16.97 2.45 -6.83
CA LEU A 38 -17.25 2.22 -8.25
C LEU A 38 -16.89 0.79 -8.68
N ILE A 39 -15.77 0.25 -8.19
CA ILE A 39 -15.34 -1.11 -8.50
C ILE A 39 -16.24 -2.14 -7.81
N HIS A 40 -16.58 -1.92 -6.54
CA HIS A 40 -17.49 -2.78 -5.79
C HIS A 40 -18.89 -2.81 -6.40
N ASP A 41 -19.42 -1.68 -6.86
CA ASP A 41 -20.73 -1.56 -7.53
C ASP A 41 -20.82 -2.40 -8.82
N HIS A 42 -19.68 -2.70 -9.44
CA HIS A 42 -19.57 -3.52 -10.64
C HIS A 42 -19.02 -4.93 -10.33
N GLY A 43 -19.03 -5.36 -9.07
CA GLY A 43 -18.70 -6.72 -8.64
C GLY A 43 -17.20 -7.04 -8.55
N GLY A 44 -16.32 -6.05 -8.74
CA GLY A 44 -14.87 -6.23 -8.63
C GLY A 44 -14.37 -6.17 -7.19
N GLN A 45 -13.11 -6.57 -6.99
CA GLN A 45 -12.36 -6.38 -5.73
C GLN A 45 -11.31 -5.26 -5.86
N VAL A 46 -10.91 -4.66 -4.75
CA VAL A 46 -9.92 -3.59 -4.72
C VAL A 46 -8.63 -4.07 -4.06
N TYR A 47 -7.60 -4.25 -4.89
CA TYR A 47 -6.24 -4.43 -4.44
C TYR A 47 -5.56 -3.08 -4.26
N LEU A 48 -5.00 -2.83 -3.09
CA LEU A 48 -4.19 -1.65 -2.82
C LEU A 48 -2.73 -2.02 -2.60
N ASP A 49 -1.86 -1.49 -3.45
CA ASP A 49 -0.42 -1.54 -3.26
C ASP A 49 -0.03 -0.70 -2.03
N GLY A 50 0.41 -1.39 -0.97
CA GLY A 50 0.80 -0.77 0.29
C GLY A 50 2.27 -0.37 0.38
N ALA A 51 3.00 -0.31 -0.74
CA ALA A 51 4.38 0.17 -0.75
C ALA A 51 4.52 1.60 -0.21
N ASN A 52 3.49 2.42 -0.40
CA ASN A 52 3.43 3.83 0.03
C ASN A 52 2.81 4.02 1.42
N MET A 53 2.68 2.95 2.22
CA MET A 53 2.08 3.03 3.56
C MET A 53 2.83 3.94 4.55
N ASN A 54 4.09 4.31 4.27
CA ASN A 54 4.80 5.28 5.11
C ASN A 54 4.11 6.66 5.16
N ALA A 55 3.29 6.98 4.16
CA ALA A 55 2.39 8.16 4.15
C ALA A 55 1.05 7.94 4.87
N GLN A 56 0.73 6.74 5.34
CA GLN A 56 -0.59 6.40 5.88
C GLN A 56 -0.58 6.00 7.36
N VAL A 57 0.46 5.30 7.83
CA VAL A 57 0.46 4.66 9.16
C VAL A 57 0.10 5.67 10.26
N GLY A 58 -1.00 5.39 10.97
CA GLY A 58 -1.50 6.24 12.07
C GLY A 58 -2.28 7.49 11.63
N LEU A 59 -2.51 7.69 10.33
CA LEU A 59 -3.33 8.77 9.76
C LEU A 59 -4.59 8.24 9.06
N CYS A 60 -4.46 7.21 8.22
CA CYS A 60 -5.55 6.54 7.53
C CYS A 60 -5.26 5.05 7.36
N ARG A 61 -6.27 4.25 6.95
CA ARG A 61 -6.14 2.80 6.80
C ARG A 61 -6.82 2.34 5.50
N PRO A 62 -6.14 1.53 4.64
CA PRO A 62 -6.72 0.98 3.41
C PRO A 62 -8.11 0.38 3.54
N GLY A 63 -8.31 -0.43 4.58
CA GLY A 63 -9.59 -1.09 4.81
C GLY A 63 -10.73 -0.13 5.19
N ASP A 64 -10.45 1.10 5.63
CA ASP A 64 -11.50 2.05 6.02
C ASP A 64 -12.08 2.80 4.82
N TYR A 65 -11.31 2.92 3.73
CA TYR A 65 -11.73 3.62 2.51
C TYR A 65 -11.99 2.66 1.32
N GLY A 66 -12.17 1.37 1.61
CA GLY A 66 -12.71 0.40 0.63
C GLY A 66 -11.71 -0.56 -0.01
N SER A 67 -10.45 -0.64 0.44
CA SER A 67 -9.55 -1.70 -0.02
C SER A 67 -9.91 -3.06 0.60
N ASP A 68 -9.90 -4.11 -0.24
CA ASP A 68 -10.16 -5.50 0.18
C ASP A 68 -8.89 -6.24 0.57
N VAL A 69 -7.79 -5.98 -0.13
CA VAL A 69 -6.49 -6.62 0.09
C VAL A 69 -5.36 -5.65 -0.17
N SER A 70 -4.32 -5.70 0.68
CA SER A 70 -3.08 -4.97 0.45
C SER A 70 -1.88 -5.81 0.80
N HIS A 71 -0.84 -5.76 -0.03
CA HIS A 71 0.49 -6.18 0.41
C HIS A 71 1.20 -5.03 1.14
N LEU A 72 2.14 -5.35 2.03
CA LEU A 72 2.99 -4.36 2.72
C LEU A 72 4.46 -4.64 2.43
N ASN A 73 5.24 -3.62 2.05
CA ASN A 73 6.69 -3.77 1.95
C ASN A 73 7.33 -3.56 3.33
N LEU A 74 7.58 -4.65 4.07
CA LEU A 74 8.25 -4.55 5.37
C LEU A 74 9.68 -3.99 5.26
N HIS A 75 10.32 -4.17 4.11
CA HIS A 75 11.65 -3.65 3.77
C HIS A 75 11.66 -2.20 3.30
N LYS A 76 10.49 -1.56 3.23
CA LYS A 76 10.35 -0.11 3.06
C LYS A 76 9.82 0.51 4.35
N THR A 77 8.53 0.34 4.60
CA THR A 77 7.79 1.03 5.66
C THR A 77 8.14 0.54 7.07
N PHE A 78 8.56 -0.72 7.22
CA PHE A 78 8.74 -1.37 8.51
C PHE A 78 10.17 -1.88 8.75
N CYS A 79 11.14 -1.13 8.22
CA CYS A 79 12.55 -1.16 8.61
C CYS A 79 13.37 -2.43 8.32
N ILE A 80 12.85 -3.45 7.62
CA ILE A 80 13.74 -4.52 7.12
C ILE A 80 14.78 -3.87 6.17
N PRO A 81 16.08 -4.17 6.31
CA PRO A 81 17.12 -3.52 5.51
C PRO A 81 17.03 -3.89 4.03
N HIS A 82 17.31 -2.92 3.15
CA HIS A 82 17.26 -3.12 1.69
C HIS A 82 18.35 -4.08 1.16
N GLY A 83 19.48 -4.20 1.86
CA GLY A 83 20.53 -5.20 1.59
C GLY A 83 21.12 -5.24 0.17
N GLY A 84 21.04 -4.13 -0.58
CA GLY A 84 21.54 -4.07 -1.97
C GLY A 84 20.65 -4.77 -3.00
N GLY A 85 19.39 -5.04 -2.66
CA GLY A 85 18.42 -5.72 -3.54
C GLY A 85 17.61 -6.83 -2.86
N GLY A 86 17.70 -6.96 -1.54
CA GLY A 86 17.03 -7.97 -0.72
C GLY A 86 17.77 -8.24 0.59
N PRO A 87 17.13 -8.87 1.58
CA PRO A 87 15.84 -9.54 1.50
C PRO A 87 14.64 -8.60 1.72
N GLY A 88 13.44 -9.07 1.38
CA GLY A 88 12.19 -8.38 1.63
C GLY A 88 11.10 -9.34 2.14
N MET A 89 10.14 -8.81 2.87
CA MET A 89 8.88 -9.49 3.19
C MET A 89 7.69 -8.67 2.70
N GLY A 90 6.73 -9.35 2.09
CA GLY A 90 5.52 -8.80 1.50
C GLY A 90 4.24 -9.44 2.05
N PRO A 91 3.95 -9.39 3.37
CA PRO A 91 2.71 -9.94 3.90
C PRO A 91 1.51 -9.24 3.29
N ILE A 92 0.44 -10.01 3.07
CA ILE A 92 -0.86 -9.48 2.67
C ILE A 92 -1.80 -9.39 3.87
N ALA A 93 -2.56 -8.31 3.94
CA ALA A 93 -3.70 -8.17 4.83
C ALA A 93 -4.97 -8.17 3.96
N VAL A 94 -5.95 -8.96 4.35
CA VAL A 94 -7.20 -9.14 3.60
C VAL A 94 -8.42 -8.87 4.49
N LYS A 95 -9.51 -8.41 3.90
CA LYS A 95 -10.84 -8.39 4.55
C LYS A 95 -11.34 -9.81 4.81
N ALA A 96 -12.27 -9.93 5.75
CA ALA A 96 -12.73 -11.23 6.26
C ALA A 96 -13.26 -12.16 5.17
N HIS A 97 -13.94 -11.64 4.14
CA HIS A 97 -14.49 -12.46 3.04
C HIS A 97 -13.40 -13.09 2.16
N LEU A 98 -12.18 -12.56 2.17
CA LEU A 98 -11.04 -13.12 1.45
C LEU A 98 -10.20 -14.07 2.30
N ALA A 99 -10.37 -14.08 3.63
CA ALA A 99 -9.56 -14.87 4.55
C ALA A 99 -9.60 -16.38 4.27
N PRO A 100 -10.74 -17.02 3.92
CA PRO A 100 -10.78 -18.45 3.61
C PRO A 100 -9.90 -18.85 2.43
N PHE A 101 -9.54 -17.91 1.56
CA PHE A 101 -8.76 -18.16 0.34
C PHE A 101 -7.26 -17.90 0.52
N LEU A 102 -6.79 -17.53 1.72
CA LEU A 102 -5.37 -17.23 1.93
C LEU A 102 -4.44 -18.43 1.60
N PRO A 103 -3.16 -18.17 1.25
CA PRO A 103 -2.19 -19.24 1.01
C PRO A 103 -2.00 -20.16 2.22
N ASN A 104 -2.01 -21.47 2.00
CA ASN A 104 -1.67 -22.50 2.99
C ASN A 104 -0.36 -23.19 2.58
N HIS A 105 0.11 -24.17 3.34
CA HIS A 105 1.38 -24.85 3.06
C HIS A 105 1.28 -26.38 3.21
N PRO A 106 1.81 -27.18 2.26
CA PRO A 106 1.60 -28.64 2.24
C PRO A 106 2.28 -29.40 3.38
N VAL A 107 3.29 -28.79 4.04
CA VAL A 107 4.02 -29.39 5.17
C VAL A 107 3.52 -28.90 6.53
N ILE A 108 3.00 -27.66 6.59
CA ILE A 108 2.57 -27.00 7.84
C ILE A 108 1.22 -26.37 7.56
N ASP A 109 0.15 -26.96 8.10
CA ASP A 109 -1.19 -26.41 7.96
C ASP A 109 -1.34 -25.13 8.81
N LEU A 110 -1.57 -24.00 8.14
CA LEU A 110 -1.62 -22.68 8.75
C LEU A 110 -3.00 -22.32 9.33
N PHE A 111 -4.07 -22.94 8.85
CA PHE A 111 -5.44 -22.54 9.21
C PHE A 111 -6.20 -23.58 10.02
N GLN A 112 -5.75 -24.85 10.04
CA GLN A 112 -6.31 -25.94 10.86
C GLN A 112 -7.86 -25.99 10.86
N ASN A 113 -8.50 -25.56 9.76
CA ASN A 113 -9.94 -25.42 9.65
C ASN A 113 -10.45 -26.07 8.36
N GLU A 114 -11.61 -26.71 8.43
CA GLU A 114 -12.24 -27.37 7.29
C GLU A 114 -12.82 -26.37 6.26
N GLU A 115 -12.92 -25.09 6.64
CA GLU A 115 -13.44 -24.01 5.78
C GLU A 115 -12.39 -23.38 4.86
N SER A 116 -11.10 -23.75 5.00
CA SER A 116 -10.04 -23.23 4.14
C SER A 116 -10.25 -23.65 2.67
N GLN A 117 -10.40 -22.66 1.80
CA GLN A 117 -10.43 -22.80 0.34
C GLN A 117 -9.13 -22.27 -0.29
N SER A 118 -8.02 -22.50 0.41
CA SER A 118 -6.70 -22.03 -0.01
C SER A 118 -6.36 -22.44 -1.44
N PHE A 119 -5.78 -21.52 -2.19
CA PHE A 119 -5.23 -21.79 -3.53
C PHE A 119 -3.82 -22.41 -3.50
N GLY A 120 -3.33 -22.80 -2.33
CA GLY A 120 -2.04 -23.47 -2.15
C GLY A 120 -0.92 -22.56 -1.65
N ALA A 121 0.32 -23.00 -1.88
CA ALA A 121 1.52 -22.32 -1.38
C ALA A 121 2.11 -21.37 -2.42
N VAL A 122 2.45 -20.15 -2.00
CA VAL A 122 3.16 -19.14 -2.82
C VAL A 122 4.63 -18.99 -2.46
N SER A 123 5.09 -19.70 -1.43
CA SER A 123 6.46 -19.64 -0.92
C SER A 123 6.86 -21.02 -0.40
N ALA A 124 8.15 -21.35 -0.51
CA ALA A 124 8.67 -22.67 -0.12
C ALA A 124 8.64 -22.94 1.39
N ALA A 125 8.59 -21.88 2.21
CA ALA A 125 8.40 -21.96 3.65
C ALA A 125 7.07 -21.28 4.03
N PRO A 126 6.33 -21.80 5.03
CA PRO A 126 4.98 -21.33 5.36
C PRO A 126 4.88 -19.85 5.72
N PHE A 127 5.96 -19.28 6.26
CA PHE A 127 6.03 -17.88 6.68
C PHE A 127 7.15 -17.11 5.98
N GLY A 128 7.60 -17.59 4.81
CA GLY A 128 8.69 -16.99 4.03
C GLY A 128 9.98 -16.85 4.84
N SER A 129 10.63 -15.69 4.77
CA SER A 129 11.84 -15.37 5.52
C SER A 129 11.52 -14.97 6.96
N SER A 130 11.13 -15.92 7.80
CA SER A 130 10.62 -15.63 9.15
C SER A 130 11.65 -15.01 10.09
N ASN A 131 12.94 -15.26 9.87
CA ASN A 131 14.03 -14.75 10.70
C ASN A 131 14.20 -13.22 10.67
N ILE A 132 13.66 -12.54 9.65
CA ILE A 132 13.72 -11.07 9.52
C ILE A 132 12.44 -10.37 10.01
N LEU A 133 11.36 -11.10 10.28
CA LEU A 133 10.11 -10.54 10.84
C LEU A 133 10.30 -9.83 12.19
N PRO A 134 11.21 -10.26 13.10
CA PRO A 134 11.46 -9.55 14.35
C PRO A 134 11.89 -8.09 14.18
N ILE A 135 12.46 -7.71 13.03
CA ILE A 135 12.88 -6.32 12.75
C ILE A 135 11.64 -5.40 12.72
N SER A 136 10.64 -5.75 11.92
CA SER A 136 9.40 -4.98 11.82
C SER A 136 8.59 -5.04 13.11
N TRP A 137 8.56 -6.19 13.78
CA TRP A 137 7.93 -6.32 15.10
C TRP A 137 8.57 -5.35 16.12
N ALA A 138 9.90 -5.31 16.19
CA ALA A 138 10.61 -4.44 17.12
C ALA A 138 10.35 -2.97 16.82
N TYR A 139 10.40 -2.56 15.54
CA TYR A 139 10.04 -1.21 15.12
C TYR A 139 8.64 -0.81 15.58
N ILE A 140 7.63 -1.63 15.29
CA ILE A 140 6.23 -1.36 15.68
C ILE A 140 6.10 -1.26 17.21
N LYS A 141 6.73 -2.16 17.96
CA LYS A 141 6.65 -2.18 19.43
C LYS A 141 7.38 -1.01 20.09
N MET A 142 8.55 -0.63 19.60
CA MET A 142 9.32 0.49 20.14
C MET A 142 8.68 1.84 19.83
N MET A 143 8.13 1.99 18.61
CA MET A 143 7.49 3.25 18.20
C MET A 143 6.13 3.44 18.88
N GLY A 144 5.35 2.37 19.04
CA GLY A 144 3.96 2.43 19.49
C GLY A 144 3.07 3.28 18.57
N GLY A 145 1.79 3.44 18.93
CA GLY A 145 0.85 4.17 18.07
C GLY A 145 1.24 5.64 17.85
N ALA A 146 1.70 6.32 18.89
CA ALA A 146 2.11 7.72 18.82
C ALA A 146 3.38 7.92 17.96
N GLY A 147 4.40 7.07 18.16
CA GLY A 147 5.63 7.14 17.38
C GLY A 147 5.39 6.80 15.91
N LEU A 148 4.59 5.78 15.61
CA LEU A 148 4.24 5.41 14.24
C LEU A 148 3.53 6.55 13.50
N ARG A 149 2.50 7.15 14.14
CA ARG A 149 1.82 8.34 13.58
C ARG A 149 2.79 9.49 13.37
N LYS A 150 3.67 9.75 14.33
CA LYS A 150 4.65 10.83 14.23
C LYS A 150 5.66 10.59 13.10
N ALA A 151 6.12 9.36 12.90
CA ALA A 151 7.02 8.99 11.81
C ALA A 151 6.40 9.34 10.44
N THR A 152 5.14 8.96 10.22
CA THR A 152 4.40 9.30 9.01
C THR A 152 4.23 10.80 8.82
N GLN A 153 3.88 11.54 9.88
CA GLN A 153 3.80 13.01 9.81
C GLN A 153 5.14 13.65 9.44
N ILE A 154 6.25 13.16 9.98
CA ILE A 154 7.60 13.66 9.67
C ILE A 154 8.00 13.30 8.24
N ALA A 155 7.64 12.10 7.74
CA ALA A 155 7.89 11.74 6.34
C ALA A 155 7.22 12.72 5.36
N ILE A 156 5.94 13.03 5.60
CA ILE A 156 5.18 14.00 4.79
C ILE A 156 5.76 15.41 4.93
N LEU A 157 6.09 15.83 6.16
CA LEU A 157 6.68 17.15 6.42
C LEU A 157 8.01 17.32 5.67
N ASN A 158 8.91 16.34 5.75
CA ASN A 158 10.22 16.41 5.12
C ASN A 158 10.11 16.47 3.59
N ALA A 159 9.20 15.69 2.99
CA ALA A 159 8.95 15.72 1.55
C ALA A 159 8.42 17.09 1.10
N ASN A 160 7.47 17.67 1.84
CA ASN A 160 6.94 19.00 1.52
C ASN A 160 7.96 20.12 1.74
N TYR A 161 8.77 20.03 2.79
CA TYR A 161 9.88 20.95 3.02
C TYR A 161 10.86 20.94 1.84
N MET A 162 11.28 19.75 1.40
CA MET A 162 12.20 19.62 0.27
C MET A 162 11.58 20.05 -1.06
N SER A 163 10.31 19.68 -1.31
CA SER A 163 9.57 20.13 -2.48
C SER A 163 9.50 21.66 -2.53
N LYS A 164 9.19 22.30 -1.39
CA LYS A 164 9.11 23.76 -1.29
C LYS A 164 10.46 24.44 -1.47
N LEU A 165 11.54 23.86 -0.97
CA LEU A 165 12.89 24.41 -1.12
C LEU A 165 13.38 24.32 -2.58
N LEU A 166 13.01 23.24 -3.29
CA LEU A 166 13.52 22.96 -4.63
C LEU A 166 12.66 23.55 -5.75
N GLU A 167 11.43 24.00 -5.47
CA GLU A 167 10.50 24.50 -6.50
C GLU A 167 10.99 25.77 -7.22
N GLU A 168 11.92 26.51 -6.63
CA GLU A 168 12.57 27.68 -7.27
C GLU A 168 13.65 27.27 -8.29
N HIS A 169 14.16 26.03 -8.21
CA HIS A 169 15.25 25.52 -9.04
C HIS A 169 14.79 24.45 -10.05
N TYR A 170 13.76 23.68 -9.69
CA TYR A 170 13.23 22.58 -10.46
C TYR A 170 11.71 22.60 -10.43
N LYS A 171 11.08 22.16 -11.52
CA LYS A 171 9.63 21.97 -11.52
C LYS A 171 9.26 20.74 -10.69
N THR A 172 8.57 20.95 -9.57
CA THR A 172 7.94 19.88 -8.79
C THR A 172 6.67 19.44 -9.53
N LEU A 173 6.69 18.25 -10.15
CA LEU A 173 5.78 17.93 -11.25
C LEU A 173 4.31 17.74 -10.84
N TYR A 174 4.06 17.06 -9.73
CA TYR A 174 2.71 16.75 -9.25
C TYR A 174 2.55 17.21 -7.80
N LYS A 175 1.41 17.86 -7.52
CA LYS A 175 0.97 18.34 -6.21
C LYS A 175 -0.55 18.19 -6.14
N SER A 176 -1.09 18.04 -4.93
CA SER A 176 -2.55 18.11 -4.73
C SER A 176 -3.05 19.47 -5.23
N PRO A 177 -4.03 19.53 -6.14
CA PRO A 177 -4.61 20.79 -6.61
C PRO A 177 -5.24 21.64 -5.50
N GLN A 178 -5.72 20.99 -4.43
CA GLN A 178 -6.45 21.61 -3.32
C GLN A 178 -5.49 22.22 -2.30
N SER A 179 -4.46 21.47 -1.91
CA SER A 179 -3.54 21.88 -0.85
C SER A 179 -2.22 22.46 -1.36
N GLY A 180 -1.85 22.17 -2.61
CA GLY A 180 -0.52 22.47 -3.15
C GLY A 180 0.59 21.61 -2.53
N LEU A 181 0.24 20.56 -1.78
CA LEU A 181 1.18 19.71 -1.05
C LEU A 181 1.37 18.35 -1.73
N VAL A 182 2.45 17.68 -1.34
CA VAL A 182 2.77 16.30 -1.69
C VAL A 182 2.57 15.37 -0.50
N ALA A 183 2.64 14.07 -0.71
CA ALA A 183 2.60 13.05 0.35
C ALA A 183 4.01 12.87 0.96
N HIS A 184 4.51 11.62 1.01
CA HIS A 184 5.85 11.29 1.51
C HIS A 184 6.97 11.38 0.46
N GLU A 185 6.65 11.71 -0.78
CA GLU A 185 7.58 11.79 -1.90
C GLU A 185 7.09 12.83 -2.92
N PHE A 186 7.96 13.27 -3.83
CA PHE A 186 7.64 14.19 -4.91
C PHE A 186 8.57 13.97 -6.10
N ILE A 187 8.15 14.46 -7.27
CA ILE A 187 8.91 14.32 -8.52
C ILE A 187 9.51 15.66 -8.92
N LEU A 188 10.82 15.67 -9.20
CA LEU A 188 11.50 16.76 -9.89
C LEU A 188 11.51 16.47 -11.40
N ASP A 189 10.94 17.38 -12.18
CA ASP A 189 10.95 17.30 -13.63
C ASP A 189 12.26 17.84 -14.18
N ILE A 190 13.08 16.95 -14.75
CA ILE A 190 14.40 17.27 -15.32
C ILE A 190 14.44 17.10 -16.85
N ARG A 191 13.29 16.90 -17.49
CA ARG A 191 13.24 16.57 -18.94
C ARG A 191 13.64 17.74 -19.85
N ASP A 192 13.51 18.96 -19.36
CA ASP A 192 13.78 20.18 -20.12
C ASP A 192 15.26 20.63 -20.03
N PHE A 193 16.11 19.89 -19.31
CA PHE A 193 17.57 20.09 -19.27
C PHE A 193 18.28 19.17 -20.27
#